data_AF-A0A3A4X4Q7-F1
#
_entry.id   AF-A0A3A4X4Q7-F1
#
_cell.length_a   1.000
_cell.length_b   1.000
_cell.length_c   1.000
_cell.angle_alpha   90.00
_cell.angle_beta   90.00
_cell.angle_gamma   90.00
#
_symmetry.space_group_name_H-M   'P 1'
#
loop_
_entity.id
_entity.type
_entity.pdbx_description
1 polymer ?
#
loop_
_entity_poly.entity_id
_entity_poly.type
_entity_poly.pdbx_seq_one_letter_code
_entity_poly.pdbx_strand_id
1 'polypeptide(L)'
;WVEDASIASIFIQLAAVSMELGSCWIQIRNRPHDGSRSAEDYIREILEIPSRLKVESIVAIGYPDERKAAHKRESLPYEKISYEKFGLKR
;
A
#
# COMPACT_ATOMS: atom_id res chain seq x y z
N TRP A 1 12.90 -0.12 7.07
CA TRP A 1 12.52 0.69 5.89
C TRP A 1 11.25 0.20 5.23
N VAL A 2 11.09 -1.10 4.93
CA VAL A 2 9.86 -1.63 4.31
C VAL A 2 8.66 -1.34 5.22
N GLU A 3 8.76 -1.73 6.49
CA GLU A 3 7.72 -1.53 7.50
C GLU A 3 7.48 -0.03 7.73
N ASP A 4 8.55 0.76 7.90
CA ASP A 4 8.46 2.21 8.10
C ASP A 4 7.77 2.92 6.93
N ALA A 5 8.16 2.60 5.69
CA ALA A 5 7.57 3.17 4.48
C ALA A 5 6.13 2.71 4.28
N SER A 6 5.80 1.48 4.68
CA SER A 6 4.43 0.96 4.65
C SER A 6 3.52 1.68 5.65
N ILE A 7 4.03 1.93 6.86
CA ILE A 7 3.33 2.71 7.88
C ILE A 7 3.15 4.15 7.38
N ALA A 8 4.20 4.80 6.88
CA ALA A 8 4.09 6.14 6.30
C ALA A 8 3.04 6.20 5.17
N SER A 9 3.04 5.21 4.27
CA SER A 9 2.12 5.12 3.14
C SER A 9 0.65 4.95 3.59
N ILE A 10 0.37 4.16 4.63
CA ILE A 10 -1.02 4.05 5.11
C ILE A 10 -1.47 5.36 5.79
N PHE A 11 -0.58 6.08 6.48
CA PHE A 11 -0.90 7.40 7.04
C PHE A 11 -1.22 8.44 5.96
N ILE A 12 -0.48 8.44 4.84
CA ILE A 12 -0.78 9.28 3.68
C ILE A 12 -2.19 8.98 3.15
N GLN A 13 -2.55 7.69 3.00
CA GLN A 13 -3.88 7.29 2.53
C GLN A 13 -5.00 7.67 3.52
N LEU A 14 -4.77 7.52 4.83
CA LEU A 14 -5.72 7.94 5.86
C LEU A 14 -5.93 9.46 5.89
N ALA A 15 -4.87 10.25 5.64
CA ALA A 15 -4.97 11.70 5.52
C ALA A 15 -5.72 12.11 4.23
N ALA A 16 -5.48 11.41 3.12
CA ALA A 16 -6.22 11.68 1.88
C ALA A 16 -7.73 11.49 2.07
N VAL A 17 -8.16 10.38 2.68
CA VAL A 17 -9.60 10.12 2.90
C VAL A 17 -10.24 11.08 3.90
N SER A 18 -9.51 11.57 4.92
CA SER A 18 -10.04 12.58 5.84
C SER A 18 -10.27 13.94 5.16
N MET A 19 -9.62 14.17 4.02
CA MET A 19 -9.79 15.33 3.16
C MET A 19 -10.74 15.05 1.97
N GLU A 20 -11.53 13.97 2.04
CA GLU A 20 -12.48 13.54 1.00
C GLU A 20 -11.83 13.15 -0.34
N LEU A 21 -10.52 12.85 -0.35
CA LEU A 21 -9.81 12.34 -1.52
C LEU A 21 -9.81 10.81 -1.55
N GLY A 22 -9.72 10.26 -2.75
CA GLY A 22 -9.43 8.86 -2.98
C GLY A 22 -7.93 8.63 -3.03
N SER A 23 -7.49 7.42 -2.68
CA SER A 23 -6.11 7.00 -2.83
C SER A 23 -5.96 5.55 -3.28
N CYS A 24 -4.85 5.23 -3.93
CA CYS A 24 -4.51 3.86 -4.32
C CYS A 24 -3.01 3.58 -4.11
N TRP A 25 -2.72 2.48 -3.41
CA TRP A 25 -1.37 1.95 -3.28
C TRP A 25 -0.96 1.23 -4.57
N ILE A 26 0.19 1.60 -5.12
CA ILE A 26 0.83 0.94 -6.26
C ILE A 26 2.13 0.31 -5.73
N GLN A 27 2.19 -1.03 -5.71
CA GLN A 27 3.35 -1.77 -5.21
C GLN A 27 4.54 -1.62 -6.16
N ILE A 28 5.68 -1.17 -5.65
CA ILE A 28 6.94 -1.08 -6.44
C ILE A 28 7.94 -2.14 -6.01
N ARG A 29 8.18 -2.27 -4.69
CA ARG A 29 9.15 -3.25 -4.18
C ARG A 29 8.75 -4.66 -4.61
N ASN A 30 9.72 -5.44 -5.07
CA ASN A 30 9.55 -6.82 -5.55
C ASN A 30 8.54 -6.95 -6.69
N ARG A 31 8.49 -5.96 -7.60
CA ARG A 31 7.71 -6.04 -8.84
C ARG A 31 8.60 -5.87 -10.07
N PRO A 32 8.39 -6.67 -11.12
CA PRO A 32 9.00 -6.41 -12.41
C PRO A 32 8.33 -5.20 -13.06
N HIS A 33 9.08 -4.46 -13.87
CA HIS A 33 8.50 -3.53 -14.83
C HIS A 33 8.25 -4.24 -16.17
N ASP A 34 9.24 -5.02 -16.61
CA ASP A 34 9.22 -5.85 -17.82
C ASP A 34 10.06 -7.12 -17.61
N GLY A 35 10.40 -7.83 -18.69
CA GLY A 35 11.20 -9.06 -18.62
C GLY A 35 12.68 -8.89 -18.30
N SER A 36 13.21 -7.66 -18.28
CA SER A 36 14.63 -7.37 -18.07
C SER A 36 14.92 -6.48 -16.85
N ARG A 37 13.97 -5.67 -16.38
CA ARG A 37 14.19 -4.75 -15.26
C ARG A 37 13.06 -4.71 -14.23
N SER A 38 13.44 -4.31 -13.02
CA SER A 38 12.50 -4.12 -11.91
C SER A 38 11.75 -2.78 -12.00
N ALA A 39 10.59 -2.71 -11.35
CA ALA A 39 9.83 -1.45 -11.21
C ALA A 39 10.63 -0.40 -10.41
N GLU A 40 11.41 -0.81 -9.41
CA GLU A 40 12.27 0.09 -8.65
C GLU A 40 13.33 0.73 -9.55
N ASP A 41 14.02 -0.06 -10.39
CA ASP A 41 15.07 0.46 -11.26
C ASP A 41 14.53 1.43 -12.31
N TYR A 42 13.36 1.11 -12.89
CA TYR A 42 12.69 2.01 -13.83
C TYR A 42 12.33 3.36 -13.20
N ILE A 43 11.73 3.35 -12.01
CA ILE A 43 11.33 4.58 -11.31
C ILE A 43 12.56 5.36 -10.85
N ARG A 44 13.61 4.65 -10.41
CA ARG A 44 14.88 5.26 -10.02
C ARG A 44 15.49 6.06 -11.16
N GLU A 45 15.48 5.50 -12.38
CA GLU A 45 15.98 6.15 -13.58
C GLU A 45 15.17 7.42 -13.92
N ILE A 46 13.83 7.31 -13.93
CA ILE A 46 12.95 8.44 -14.28
C ILE A 46 13.07 9.61 -13.30
N LEU A 47 13.12 9.31 -12.01
CA LEU A 47 13.09 10.31 -10.94
C LEU A 47 14.49 10.64 -10.39
N GLU A 48 15.55 10.13 -11.03
CA GLU A 48 16.95 10.32 -10.64
C GLU A 48 17.22 10.00 -9.15
N ILE A 49 16.56 8.95 -8.64
CA ILE A 49 16.65 8.60 -7.21
C ILE A 49 18.05 8.00 -6.92
N PRO A 50 18.77 8.47 -5.89
CA PRO A 50 20.05 7.88 -5.52
C PRO A 50 19.94 6.39 -5.15
N SER A 51 20.94 5.59 -5.53
CA SER A 51 20.96 4.13 -5.30
C SER A 51 20.87 3.71 -3.82
N ARG A 52 21.25 4.59 -2.90
CA ARG A 52 21.11 4.38 -1.44
C ARG A 52 19.66 4.40 -0.94
N LEU A 53 18.72 4.92 -1.73
CA LEU A 53 17.29 4.96 -1.41
C LEU A 53 16.54 3.82 -2.10
N LYS A 54 15.45 3.39 -1.46
CA LYS A 54 14.57 2.32 -1.92
C LYS A 54 13.17 2.84 -2.17
N VAL A 55 12.48 2.24 -3.15
CA VAL A 55 11.13 2.65 -3.55
C VAL A 55 10.15 1.56 -3.13
N GLU A 56 9.40 1.79 -2.04
CA GLU A 56 8.41 0.82 -1.54
C GLU A 56 7.16 0.80 -2.44
N SER A 57 6.56 1.97 -2.62
CA SER A 57 5.27 2.15 -3.26
C SER A 57 5.12 3.55 -3.86
N ILE A 58 4.14 3.70 -4.72
CA ILE A 58 3.57 5.00 -5.13
C ILE A 58 2.16 5.08 -4.55
N VAL A 59 1.76 6.26 -4.06
CA VAL A 59 0.39 6.51 -3.60
C VAL A 59 -0.25 7.52 -4.55
N ALA A 60 -1.16 7.05 -5.41
CA ALA A 60 -1.97 7.94 -6.24
C ALA A 60 -3.06 8.58 -5.38
N ILE A 61 -3.29 9.90 -5.52
CA ILE A 61 -4.27 10.67 -4.73
C ILE A 61 -5.01 11.61 -5.67
N GLY A 62 -6.33 11.74 -5.48
CA GLY A 62 -7.15 12.68 -6.24
C GLY A 62 -8.62 12.65 -5.84
N TYR A 63 -9.43 13.49 -6.47
CA TYR A 63 -10.88 13.44 -6.31
C TYR A 63 -11.41 12.15 -6.92
N PRO A 64 -12.16 11.31 -6.17
CA PRO A 64 -12.71 10.08 -6.70
C PRO A 64 -13.74 10.35 -7.81
N ASP A 65 -13.58 9.67 -8.95
CA ASP A 65 -14.59 9.62 -10.02
C ASP A 65 -15.58 8.45 -9.82
N GLU A 66 -15.33 7.60 -8.82
CA GLU A 66 -16.21 6.49 -8.44
C GLU A 66 -16.41 6.42 -6.93
N ARG A 67 -17.57 5.90 -6.49
CA ARG A 67 -17.84 5.56 -5.09
C ARG A 67 -17.90 4.06 -4.92
N LYS A 68 -17.04 3.51 -4.05
CA LYS A 68 -17.07 2.09 -3.67
C LYS A 68 -17.85 1.91 -2.38
N ALA A 69 -18.63 0.83 -2.31
CA ALA A 69 -19.31 0.47 -1.08
C ALA A 69 -18.30 0.10 0.02
N ALA A 70 -18.57 0.51 1.26
CA ALA A 70 -17.79 0.09 2.40
C ALA A 70 -17.87 -1.43 2.61
N HIS A 71 -16.81 -2.02 3.15
CA HIS A 71 -16.83 -3.43 3.52
C HIS A 71 -17.90 -3.70 4.58
N LYS A 72 -18.67 -4.77 4.39
CA LYS A 72 -19.69 -5.18 5.33
C LYS A 72 -19.06 -5.85 6.56
N ARG A 73 -19.73 -5.77 7.71
CA ARG A 73 -19.24 -6.39 8.94
C ARG A 73 -19.11 -7.91 8.79
N GLU A 74 -20.00 -8.52 8.02
CA GLU A 74 -20.05 -9.97 7.79
C GLU A 74 -18.87 -10.47 6.95
N SER A 75 -18.17 -9.59 6.22
CA SER A 75 -16.97 -9.95 5.46
C SER A 75 -15.66 -9.86 6.26
N LEU A 76 -15.73 -9.48 7.55
CA LEU A 76 -14.54 -9.36 8.38
C LEU A 76 -13.96 -10.76 8.70
N PRO A 77 -12.66 -11.00 8.44
CA PRO A 77 -12.04 -12.31 8.60
C PRO A 77 -11.68 -12.59 10.07
N TYR A 78 -12.69 -12.82 10.92
CA TYR A 78 -12.51 -13.11 12.34
C TYR A 78 -11.64 -14.36 12.60
N GLU A 79 -11.53 -15.26 11.62
CA GLU A 79 -10.62 -16.40 11.63
C GLU A 79 -9.14 -16.03 11.64
N LYS A 80 -8.76 -14.77 11.35
CA LYS A 80 -7.39 -14.29 11.51
C LYS A 80 -7.05 -13.92 12.95
N ILE A 81 -8.05 -13.73 13.81
CA ILE A 81 -7.86 -13.40 15.23
C ILE A 81 -7.61 -14.69 16.00
N SER A 82 -6.57 -14.70 16.83
CA SER A 82 -6.23 -15.82 17.72
C SER A 82 -6.17 -15.31 19.16
N TYR A 83 -6.67 -16.10 20.10
CA TYR A 83 -6.70 -15.77 21.53
C TYR A 83 -5.65 -16.62 22.25
N GLU A 84 -4.74 -16.02 23.03
CA GLU A 84 -3.66 -16.68 23.79
C GLU A 84 -2.62 -17.47 22.96
N LYS A 85 -3.06 -18.32 22.05
CA LYS A 85 -2.25 -19.20 21.20
C LYS A 85 -2.67 -19.06 19.75
N PHE A 86 -1.70 -19.18 18.85
CA PHE A 86 -1.95 -19.16 17.41
C PHE A 86 -3.03 -20.20 17.03
N GLY A 87 -4.08 -19.74 16.36
CA GLY A 87 -5.19 -20.56 15.90
C GLY A 87 -6.35 -20.73 16.89
N LEU A 88 -6.17 -20.46 18.19
CA LEU A 88 -7.25 -20.63 19.17
C LEU A 88 -8.33 -19.57 18.96
N LYS A 89 -9.59 -20.01 18.83
CA LYS A 89 -10.77 -19.16 18.64
C LYS A 89 -11.54 -18.99 19.95
N ARG A 90 -12.25 -17.87 20.07
CA ARG A 90 -13.15 -17.58 21.18
C ARG A 90 -14.50 -18.24 20.96
#